data_AF-A0A2E2AV80-F1
#
_entry.id   AF-A0A2E2AV80-F1
#
_cell.length_a   1.000
_cell.length_b   1.000
_cell.length_c   1.000
_cell.angle_alpha   90.00
_cell.angle_beta   90.00
_cell.angle_gamma   90.00
#
_symmetry.space_group_name_H-M   'P 1'
#
loop_
_entity.id
_entity.type
_entity.pdbx_description
1 polymer ?
#
loop_
_entity_poly.entity_id
_entity_poly.type
_entity_poly.pdbx_seq_one_letter_code
_entity_poly.pdbx_strand_id
1 'polypeptide(L)' 'MKAILVVALGGMVGAVLRYLASTAAGKVLGDGFAYGTLLVNVVGCLVIGFLAGWGFTALEENPN' A
#
# COMPACT_ATOMS: atom_id res chain seq x y z
N MET A 1 15.62 12.01 -12.03
CA MET A 1 14.46 12.87 -11.68
C MET A 1 13.11 12.16 -11.77
N LYS A 2 12.74 11.53 -12.91
CA LYS A 2 11.43 10.86 -13.06
C LYS A 2 11.08 9.85 -11.94
N ALA A 3 12.03 8.99 -11.57
CA ALA A 3 11.83 8.00 -10.49
C ALA A 3 11.48 8.64 -9.13
N ILE A 4 12.12 9.76 -8.79
CA ILE A 4 11.89 10.48 -7.53
C ILE A 4 10.45 11.00 -7.48
N LEU A 5 9.93 11.51 -8.59
CA LEU A 5 8.54 12.00 -8.68
C LEU A 5 7.52 10.87 -8.48
N VAL A 6 7.78 9.69 -9.06
CA VAL A 6 6.91 8.52 -8.91
C VAL A 6 6.92 8.02 -7.47
N VAL A 7 8.09 7.93 -6.84
CA VAL A 7 8.23 7.55 -5.43
C VAL A 7 7.54 8.56 -4.52
N ALA A 8 7.73 9.86 -4.78
CA ALA A 8 7.09 10.92 -4.00
C ALA A 8 5.55 10.87 -4.10
N LEU A 9 5.01 10.67 -5.31
CA LEU A 9 3.57 10.50 -5.54
C LEU A 9 3.03 9.27 -4.80
N GLY A 10 3.70 8.12 -4.95
CA GLY A 10 3.29 6.89 -4.26
C GLY A 10 3.34 7.04 -2.74
N GLY A 11 4.40 7.66 -2.21
CA GLY A 11 4.54 7.92 -0.78
C GLY A 11 3.47 8.88 -0.24
N MET A 12 3.17 9.95 -0.97
CA MET A 12 2.11 10.90 -0.60
C MET A 12 0.73 10.23 -0.56
N VAL A 13 0.38 9.47 -1.60
CA VAL A 13 -0.90 8.74 -1.65
C VAL A 13 -0.98 7.70 -0.53
N GLY A 14 0.10 6.94 -0.30
CA GLY A 14 0.17 5.96 0.79
C GLY A 14 0.01 6.58 2.18
N ALA A 15 0.61 7.75 2.42
CA ALA A 15 0.49 8.47 3.68
C ALA A 15 -0.95 8.94 3.95
N VAL A 16 -1.63 9.48 2.92
CA VAL A 16 -3.02 9.92 3.03
C VAL A 16 -3.95 8.73 3.30
N LEU A 17 -3.79 7.64 2.57
CA LEU A 17 -4.57 6.41 2.78
C LEU A 17 -4.37 5.86 4.20
N ARG A 18 -3.14 5.87 4.72
CA ARG A 18 -2.86 5.47 6.10
C ARG A 18 -3.60 6.31 7.11
N TYR A 19 -3.57 7.64 6.94
CA TYR A 19 -4.27 8.55 7.83
C TYR A 19 -5.78 8.30 7.82
N LEU A 20 -6.39 8.22 6.63
CA LEU A 20 -7.82 7.95 6.48
C LEU A 20 -8.23 6.60 7.07
N ALA A 21 -7.45 5.56 6.85
CA ALA A 21 -7.71 4.24 7.43
C ALA A 21 -7.64 4.26 8.96
N SER A 22 -6.64 4.94 9.54
CA SER A 22 -6.56 5.13 10.99
C SER A 22 -7.74 5.91 11.55
N THR A 23 -8.16 6.99 10.90
CA THR A 23 -9.32 7.78 11.33
C THR A 23 -10.64 7.01 11.19
N ALA A 24 -10.84 6.30 10.08
CA ALA A 24 -12.03 5.48 9.85
C ALA A 24 -12.10 4.31 10.83
N ALA A 25 -10.97 3.65 11.09
CA ALA A 25 -10.89 2.56 12.05
C ALA A 25 -11.20 3.02 13.48
N GLY A 26 -10.68 4.16 13.92
CA GLY A 26 -11.02 4.74 15.23
C GLY A 26 -12.53 5.04 15.36
N LYS A 27 -13.17 5.51 14.28
CA LYS A 27 -14.60 5.79 14.25
C LYS A 27 -15.50 4.54 14.24
N VAL A 28 -15.08 3.47 13.59
CA VAL A 28 -15.91 2.26 13.38
C VAL A 28 -15.65 1.18 14.43
N LEU A 29 -14.39 0.99 14.84
CA LEU A 29 -13.95 -0.14 15.66
C LEU A 29 -13.57 0.26 17.10
N GLY A 30 -13.50 1.57 17.38
CA GLY A 30 -13.11 2.12 18.70
C GLY A 30 -11.61 2.06 18.98
N ASP A 31 -11.18 2.72 20.06
CA ASP A 31 -9.76 2.92 20.41
C ASP A 31 -9.09 1.73 21.13
N GLY A 32 -9.77 0.57 21.22
CA GLY A 32 -9.25 -0.60 21.92
C GLY A 32 -8.08 -1.29 21.21
N PHE A 33 -7.90 -1.07 19.90
CA PHE A 33 -6.84 -1.70 19.12
C PHE A 33 -6.50 -0.89 17.85
N ALA A 34 -5.25 -0.97 17.39
CA ALA A 34 -4.73 -0.19 16.26
C ALA A 34 -5.16 -0.74 14.88
N TYR A 35 -6.46 -0.97 14.69
CA TYR A 35 -7.05 -1.57 13.49
C TYR A 35 -6.67 -0.85 12.19
N GLY A 36 -6.57 0.48 12.22
CA GLY A 36 -6.17 1.24 11.04
C GLY A 36 -4.73 0.96 10.61
N THR A 37 -3.82 0.77 11.56
CA THR A 37 -2.43 0.39 11.26
C THR A 37 -2.35 -1.02 10.70
N LEU A 38 -3.14 -1.95 11.24
CA LEU A 38 -3.20 -3.32 10.77
C LEU A 38 -3.76 -3.40 9.34
N LEU A 39 -4.85 -2.70 9.06
CA LEU A 39 -5.52 -2.67 7.76
C LEU A 39 -4.59 -2.13 6.68
N VAL A 40 -3.89 -1.02 6.94
CA VAL A 40 -2.94 -0.42 5.98
C VAL A 40 -1.77 -1.36 5.68
N ASN A 41 -1.26 -2.08 6.69
CA ASN A 41 -0.21 -3.08 6.47
C ASN A 41 -0.70 -4.24 5.62
N VAL A 42 -1.88 -4.81 5.92
CA VAL A 42 -2.44 -5.92 5.15
C VAL A 42 -2.67 -5.51 3.69
N VAL A 43 -3.27 -4.34 3.45
CA VAL A 43 -3.50 -3.82 2.10
C VAL A 43 -2.18 -3.51 1.40
N GLY A 44 -1.21 -2.90 2.09
CA GLY A 44 0.11 -2.61 1.54
C GLY A 44 0.85 -3.88 1.11
N CYS A 45 0.87 -4.90 1.96
CA CYS A 45 1.47 -6.21 1.66
C CYS A 45 0.75 -6.89 0.49
N LEU A 46 -0.59 -6.81 0.43
CA LEU A 46 -1.36 -7.37 -0.68
C LEU A 46 -1.03 -6.69 -2.01
N VAL A 47 -0.95 -5.35 -2.03
CA VAL A 47 -0.59 -4.58 -3.22
C VAL A 47 0.84 -4.91 -3.65
N ILE A 48 1.80 -4.95 -2.72
CA ILE A 48 3.19 -5.32 -3.03
C ILE A 48 3.25 -6.75 -3.56
N GLY A 49 2.56 -7.70 -2.93
CA GLY A 49 2.53 -9.10 -3.37
C GLY A 49 1.89 -9.27 -4.75
N PHE A 50 0.82 -8.53 -5.04
CA PHE A 50 0.15 -8.55 -6.35
C PHE A 50 1.03 -7.91 -7.44
N LEU A 51 1.65 -6.77 -7.16
CA LEU A 51 2.57 -6.11 -8.08
C LEU A 51 3.84 -6.94 -8.30
N ALA A 52 4.36 -7.58 -7.26
CA ALA A 52 5.48 -8.49 -7.37
C ALA A 52 5.10 -9.72 -8.19
N GLY A 53 3.94 -10.35 -7.94
CA GLY A 53 3.45 -11.47 -8.72
C GLY A 53 3.27 -11.12 -10.19
N TRP A 54 2.53 -10.05 -10.49
CA TRP A 54 2.29 -9.60 -11.86
C TRP A 54 3.58 -9.16 -12.56
N GLY A 55 4.43 -8.40 -11.87
CA GLY A 55 5.73 -7.99 -12.36
C GLY A 55 6.66 -9.18 -12.61
N PHE A 56 6.62 -10.20 -11.75
CA PHE A 56 7.38 -11.44 -11.90
C PHE A 56 6.91 -12.25 -13.10
N THR A 57 5.59 -12.39 -13.31
CA THR A 57 5.06 -13.03 -14.53
C THR A 57 5.47 -12.26 -15.80
N ALA A 58 5.54 -10.93 -15.73
CA ALA A 58 5.98 -10.10 -16.85
C ALA A 58 7.50 -10.19 -17.15
N LEU A 59 8.33 -10.64 -16.20
CA LEU A 59 9.73 -10.96 -16.45
C LEU A 59 9.90 -12.37 -17.04
N GLU A 60 9.00 -13.29 -16.72
CA GLU A 60 9.02 -14.68 -17.23
C GLU A 60 8.56 -14.77 -18.69
N GLU A 61 7.67 -13.87 -19.14
CA GLU A 61 7.23 -13.76 -20.54
C GLU A 61 8.23 -13.04 -21.48
N ASN A 62 9.38 -12.56 -20.99
CA ASN A 62 10.40 -11.91 -21.81
C ASN A 62 11.66 -12.81 -21.95
N PRO A 63 11.68 -13.80 -22.87
CA PRO A 63 12.81 -14.69 -23.09
C PRO A 63 13.88 -14.06 -24.01
N ASN A 64 14.30 -12.82 -23.73
CA ASN A 64 15.38 -12.14 -24.46
C ASN A 64 16.68 -12.13 -23.66
#